data_AF-A0A7J2KEA3-F1
#
_entry.id   AF-A0A7J2KEA3-F1
#
_cell.length_a   1.000
_cell.length_b   1.000
_cell.length_c   1.000
_cell.angle_alpha   90.00
_cell.angle_beta   90.00
_cell.angle_gamma   90.00
#
_symmetry.space_group_name_H-M   'P 1'
#
loop_
_entity.id
_entity.type
_entity.pdbx_description
1 polymer ?
#
loop_
_entity_poly.entity_id
_entity_poly.type
_entity_poly.pdbx_seq_one_letter_code
_entity_poly.pdbx_strand_id
1 'polypeptide(L)'
;MPRLPRNKILVGIYLPKDLVKELREHVKRKYDGMYGLSLEVEQAIRYWLSTHKMHKKFALNPTPKVYILKEKIKEYLRDRRGYTYFIDVYAPHLYEAIKFLRGHDKRTIKKWIDELERFKCIKWIDHNRVEIL
;
A
#
# COMPACT_ATOMS: atom_id res chain seq x y z
N MET A 1 -50.64 2.24 3.54
CA MET A 1 -49.23 1.78 3.50
C MET A 1 -49.15 0.40 4.15
N PRO A 2 -48.45 -0.58 3.57
CA PRO A 2 -48.26 -1.87 4.23
C PRO A 2 -47.55 -1.66 5.58
N ARG A 3 -47.97 -2.39 6.61
CA ARG A 3 -47.39 -2.28 7.96
C ARG A 3 -45.92 -2.70 7.91
N LEU A 4 -45.03 -1.82 8.36
CA LEU A 4 -43.60 -2.12 8.46
C LEU A 4 -43.37 -3.27 9.46
N PRO A 5 -42.53 -4.26 9.14
CA PRO A 5 -42.10 -5.28 10.09
C PRO A 5 -41.44 -4.63 11.31
N ARG A 6 -41.67 -5.15 12.52
CA ARG A 6 -41.25 -4.57 13.81
C ARG A 6 -39.76 -4.16 13.91
N ASN A 7 -38.88 -4.72 13.08
CA ASN A 7 -37.43 -4.49 13.11
C ASN A 7 -36.85 -3.94 11.79
N LYS A 8 -37.68 -3.40 10.88
CA LYS A 8 -37.20 -2.85 9.60
C LYS A 8 -37.56 -1.37 9.45
N ILE A 9 -36.62 -0.60 8.90
CA ILE A 9 -36.80 0.82 8.56
C ILE A 9 -36.85 0.94 7.04
N LEU A 10 -37.73 1.80 6.52
CA LEU A 10 -37.77 2.14 5.10
C LEU A 10 -36.61 3.09 4.78
N VAL A 11 -35.76 2.70 3.83
CA VAL A 11 -34.64 3.52 3.35
C VAL A 11 -34.97 4.04 1.95
N GLY A 12 -35.12 5.36 1.82
CA GLY A 12 -35.30 6.03 0.52
C GLY A 12 -33.96 6.51 -0.02
N ILE A 13 -33.49 5.93 -1.12
CA ILE A 13 -32.23 6.30 -1.77
C ILE A 13 -32.45 6.47 -3.28
N TYR A 14 -31.72 7.42 -3.87
CA TYR A 14 -31.69 7.60 -5.31
C TYR A 14 -30.64 6.67 -5.93
N LEU A 15 -31.08 5.84 -6.87
CA LEU A 15 -30.23 4.93 -7.63
C LEU A 15 -30.48 5.13 -9.13
N PRO A 16 -29.48 4.88 -10.00
CA PRO A 16 -29.69 4.84 -11.44
C PRO A 16 -30.81 3.87 -11.83
N LYS A 17 -31.66 4.28 -12.78
CA LYS A 17 -32.82 3.48 -13.21
C LYS A 17 -32.43 2.11 -13.74
N ASP A 18 -31.33 2.05 -14.50
CA ASP A 18 -30.85 0.81 -15.12
C ASP A 18 -30.37 -0.19 -14.05
N LEU A 19 -29.64 0.28 -13.03
CA LEU A 19 -29.20 -0.54 -11.91
C LEU A 19 -30.38 -1.15 -11.13
N VAL A 20 -31.43 -0.37 -10.89
CA VAL A 20 -32.64 -0.86 -10.21
C VAL A 20 -33.36 -1.91 -11.07
N LYS A 21 -33.36 -1.73 -12.39
CA LYS A 21 -33.96 -2.69 -13.33
C LYS A 21 -33.20 -4.02 -13.30
N GLU A 22 -31.88 -3.98 -13.42
CA GLU A 22 -31.02 -5.16 -13.35
C GLU A 22 -31.19 -5.91 -12.02
N LEU A 23 -31.22 -5.19 -10.89
CA LEU A 23 -31.43 -5.80 -9.58
C LEU A 23 -32.80 -6.50 -9.48
N ARG A 24 -33.86 -5.88 -10.00
CA ARG A 24 -35.21 -6.48 -10.02
C ARG A 24 -35.25 -7.73 -10.89
N GLU A 25 -34.59 -7.72 -12.05
CA GLU A 25 -34.49 -8.90 -12.91
C GLU A 25 -33.71 -10.02 -12.23
N HIS A 26 -32.61 -9.71 -11.55
CA HIS A 26 -31.83 -10.68 -10.78
C HIS A 26 -32.69 -11.34 -9.70
N VAL A 27 -33.43 -10.55 -8.90
CA VAL A 27 -34.32 -11.05 -7.85
C VAL A 27 -35.40 -11.96 -8.42
N LYS A 28 -36.03 -11.56 -9.53
CA LYS A 28 -37.08 -12.36 -10.20
C LYS A 28 -36.57 -13.70 -10.73
N ARG A 29 -35.30 -13.78 -11.15
CA ARG A 29 -34.69 -15.05 -11.59
C ARG A 29 -34.34 -15.95 -10.40
N LYS A 30 -33.95 -15.35 -9.27
CA LYS A 30 -33.47 -16.06 -8.07
C LYS A 30 -34.61 -16.50 -7.14
N TYR A 31 -35.71 -15.75 -7.11
CA TYR A 31 -36.86 -16.00 -6.25
C TYR A 31 -38.16 -15.98 -7.05
N ASP A 32 -39.16 -16.74 -6.59
CA ASP A 32 -40.50 -16.73 -7.17
C ASP A 32 -41.27 -15.47 -6.74
N GLY A 33 -40.87 -14.32 -7.30
CA GLY A 33 -41.49 -13.01 -7.08
C GLY A 33 -40.57 -11.93 -6.48
N MET A 34 -41.16 -10.80 -6.08
CA MET A 34 -40.43 -9.61 -5.61
C MET A 34 -40.08 -9.60 -4.11
N TYR A 35 -40.46 -10.65 -3.37
CA TYR A 35 -40.21 -10.76 -1.92
C TYR A 35 -38.72 -10.80 -1.56
N GLY A 36 -37.84 -11.17 -2.51
CA GLY A 36 -36.40 -11.23 -2.31
C GLY A 36 -35.67 -9.89 -2.38
N LEU A 37 -36.31 -8.81 -2.84
CA LEU A 37 -35.61 -7.55 -3.12
C LEU A 37 -34.99 -6.93 -1.87
N SER A 38 -35.74 -6.86 -0.77
CA SER A 38 -35.22 -6.35 0.50
C SER A 38 -34.13 -7.25 1.09
N LEU A 39 -34.19 -8.57 0.84
CA LEU A 39 -33.19 -9.52 1.32
C LEU A 39 -31.87 -9.35 0.57
N GLU A 40 -31.91 -9.22 -0.75
CA GLU A 40 -30.70 -9.00 -1.58
C GLU A 40 -30.03 -7.66 -1.23
N VAL A 41 -30.82 -6.60 -1.08
CA VAL A 41 -30.27 -5.29 -0.68
C VAL A 41 -29.66 -5.36 0.72
N GLU A 42 -30.32 -6.05 1.66
CA GLU A 42 -29.79 -6.24 3.01
C GLU A 42 -28.48 -7.05 3.00
N GLN A 43 -28.40 -8.13 2.21
CA GLN A 43 -27.18 -8.92 2.05
C GLN A 43 -26.07 -8.12 1.38
N ALA A 44 -26.36 -7.37 0.33
CA ALA A 44 -25.40 -6.53 -0.36
C ALA A 44 -24.84 -5.43 0.56
N ILE A 45 -25.69 -4.77 1.34
CA ILE A 45 -25.26 -3.77 2.32
C ILE A 45 -24.46 -4.42 3.45
N ARG A 46 -24.89 -5.57 3.99
CA ARG A 46 -24.14 -6.29 5.03
C ARG A 46 -22.78 -6.74 4.53
N TYR A 47 -22.71 -7.25 3.30
CA TYR A 47 -21.47 -7.63 2.64
C TYR A 47 -20.57 -6.42 2.41
N TRP A 48 -21.10 -5.33 1.87
CA TRP A 48 -20.36 -4.08 1.68
C TRP A 48 -19.83 -3.54 3.02
N LEU A 49 -20.65 -3.54 4.07
CA LEU A 49 -20.21 -3.13 5.40
C LEU A 49 -19.23 -4.13 6.02
N SER A 50 -19.33 -5.43 5.75
CA SER A 50 -18.39 -6.42 6.29
C SER A 50 -17.03 -6.34 5.59
N THR A 51 -16.98 -6.09 4.28
CA THR A 51 -15.74 -5.83 3.55
C THR A 51 -15.08 -4.54 4.02
N HIS A 52 -15.87 -3.52 4.38
CA HIS A 52 -15.38 -2.24 4.90
C HIS A 52 -15.22 -2.20 6.43
N LYS A 53 -15.57 -3.28 7.15
CA LYS A 53 -15.31 -3.46 8.59
C LYS A 53 -13.89 -3.96 8.87
N MET A 54 -13.03 -4.11 7.86
CA MET A 54 -11.62 -4.37 8.07
C MET A 54 -10.89 -3.14 8.62
N HIS A 55 -10.64 -3.20 9.93
CA HIS A 55 -9.52 -2.66 10.71
C HIS A 55 -8.58 -1.66 10.03
N LYS A 56 -8.58 -0.42 10.56
CA LYS A 56 -7.59 0.65 10.34
C LYS A 56 -7.47 1.09 8.87
N LYS A 57 -7.15 2.36 8.68
CA LYS A 57 -6.55 2.81 7.41
C LYS A 57 -5.43 1.84 7.09
N PHE A 58 -5.55 1.01 6.05
CA PHE A 58 -4.37 0.40 5.47
C PHE A 58 -3.52 1.58 5.02
N ALA A 59 -2.54 1.96 5.85
CA ALA A 59 -1.42 2.71 5.34
C ALA A 59 -0.92 1.86 4.18
N LEU A 60 -0.87 2.43 2.97
CA LEU A 60 -0.02 1.93 1.89
C LEU A 60 1.23 1.34 2.55
N ASN A 61 1.52 0.05 2.33
CA ASN A 61 2.63 -0.64 2.98
C ASN A 61 3.80 0.33 3.06
N PRO A 62 4.23 0.76 4.27
CA PRO A 62 5.15 1.87 4.40
C PRO A 62 6.39 1.53 3.60
N THR A 63 6.89 2.50 2.82
CA THR A 63 8.09 2.32 2.01
C THR A 63 9.17 1.66 2.88
N PRO A 64 9.75 0.52 2.48
CA PRO A 64 10.64 -0.21 3.36
C PRO A 64 11.79 0.70 3.80
N LYS A 65 12.18 0.61 5.08
CA LYS A 65 13.19 1.49 5.70
C LYS A 65 14.51 1.54 4.91
N VAL A 66 14.82 0.46 4.20
CA VAL A 66 16.00 0.32 3.34
C VAL A 66 15.92 1.24 2.12
N TYR A 67 14.77 1.35 1.46
CA TYR A 67 14.57 2.28 0.34
C TYR A 67 14.64 3.73 0.80
N ILE A 68 14.06 4.05 1.96
CA ILE A 68 14.18 5.40 2.53
C ILE A 68 15.65 5.73 2.82
N LEU A 69 16.40 4.77 3.36
CA LEU A 69 17.83 4.96 3.62
C LEU A 69 18.62 5.16 2.32
N LYS A 70 18.32 4.39 1.27
CA LYS A 70 18.93 4.52 -0.05
C LYS A 70 18.75 5.92 -0.63
N GLU A 71 17.54 6.48 -0.57
CA GLU A 71 17.29 7.85 -1.05
C GLU A 71 18.05 8.90 -0.22
N LYS A 72 18.12 8.73 1.11
CA LYS A 72 18.94 9.61 1.98
C LYS A 72 20.43 9.51 1.68
N ILE A 73 20.93 8.33 1.28
CA ILE A 73 22.32 8.16 0.85
C ILE A 73 22.54 8.92 -0.47
N LYS A 74 21.63 8.80 -1.44
CA LYS A 74 21.70 9.55 -2.71
C LYS A 74 21.72 11.06 -2.47
N GLU A 75 20.85 11.55 -1.58
CA GLU A 75 20.82 12.95 -1.14
C GLU A 75 22.14 13.38 -0.51
N TYR A 76 22.65 12.64 0.48
CA TYR A 76 23.94 12.94 1.11
C TYR A 76 25.09 13.00 0.09
N LEU A 77 25.16 12.04 -0.82
CA LEU A 77 26.22 11.97 -1.84
C LEU A 77 26.10 13.11 -2.85
N ARG A 78 24.89 13.53 -3.20
CA ARG A 78 24.67 14.70 -4.05
C ARG A 78 25.18 15.97 -3.37
N ASP A 79 24.74 16.20 -2.14
CA ASP A 79 24.99 17.46 -1.43
C ASP A 79 26.42 17.61 -0.93
N ARG A 80 27.04 16.51 -0.46
CA ARG A 80 28.37 16.54 0.17
C ARG A 80 29.50 16.12 -0.76
N ARG A 81 29.20 15.32 -1.78
CA ARG A 81 30.21 14.72 -2.67
C ARG A 81 29.99 15.08 -4.14
N GLY A 82 28.93 15.81 -4.48
CA GLY A 82 28.69 16.32 -5.83
C GLY A 82 28.26 15.26 -6.84
N TYR A 83 27.76 14.11 -6.39
CA TYR A 83 27.30 13.07 -7.31
C TYR A 83 26.00 13.47 -8.02
N THR A 84 26.03 13.48 -9.35
CA THR A 84 24.83 13.64 -10.19
C THR A 84 24.23 12.28 -10.57
N TYR A 85 25.09 11.28 -10.78
CA TYR A 85 24.73 9.91 -11.14
C TYR A 85 25.30 8.93 -10.11
N PHE A 86 24.61 7.83 -9.88
CA PHE A 86 24.98 6.85 -8.84
C PHE A 86 25.38 5.48 -9.40
N ILE A 87 25.82 5.44 -10.66
CA ILE A 87 26.20 4.21 -11.36
C ILE A 87 27.62 3.76 -10.94
N ASP A 88 28.49 4.69 -10.58
CA ASP A 88 29.88 4.42 -10.19
C ASP A 88 30.25 5.24 -8.94
N VAL A 89 29.73 4.84 -7.78
CA VAL A 89 29.99 5.49 -6.50
C VAL A 89 31.22 4.85 -5.86
N TYR A 90 32.14 5.68 -5.38
CA TYR A 90 33.30 5.21 -4.63
C TYR A 90 32.85 4.66 -3.27
N ALA A 91 33.13 3.39 -3.00
CA ALA A 91 32.59 2.66 -1.86
C ALA A 91 32.87 3.37 -0.51
N PRO A 92 34.07 3.94 -0.24
CA PRO A 92 34.30 4.75 0.96
C PRO A 92 33.31 5.90 1.17
N HIS A 93 32.80 6.53 0.10
CA HIS A 93 31.76 7.55 0.21
C HIS A 93 30.40 6.96 0.63
N LEU A 94 30.07 5.74 0.16
CA LEU A 94 28.90 5.01 0.65
C LEU A 94 29.02 4.68 2.15
N TYR A 95 30.18 4.17 2.58
CA TYR A 95 30.44 3.88 4.00
C TYR A 95 30.33 5.13 4.86
N GLU A 96 30.86 6.26 4.38
CA GLU A 96 30.76 7.56 5.04
C GLU A 96 29.31 8.04 5.15
N ALA A 97 28.52 7.94 4.07
CA ALA A 97 27.12 8.31 4.08
C ALA A 97 26.33 7.48 5.11
N ILE A 98 26.58 6.17 5.18
CA ILE A 98 25.95 5.29 6.17
C ILE A 98 26.37 5.67 7.59
N LYS A 99 27.66 5.96 7.82
CA LYS A 99 28.16 6.43 9.12
C LYS A 99 27.44 7.70 9.57
N PHE A 100 27.29 8.66 8.68
CA PHE A 100 26.61 9.93 8.97
C PHE A 100 25.12 9.72 9.29
N LEU A 101 24.43 8.86 8.53
CA LEU A 101 22.98 8.66 8.66
C LEU A 101 22.56 7.70 9.78
N ARG A 102 23.40 6.73 10.14
CA ARG A 102 23.04 5.62 11.05
C ARG A 102 23.98 5.45 12.24
N GLY A 103 25.16 6.05 12.21
CA GLY A 103 26.16 6.01 13.27
C GLY A 103 27.45 5.27 12.89
N HIS A 104 28.48 5.45 13.72
CA HIS A 104 29.85 5.00 13.45
C HIS A 104 30.15 3.54 13.82
N ASP A 105 29.23 2.87 14.51
CA ASP A 105 29.42 1.49 14.94
C ASP A 105 29.58 0.53 13.76
N LYS A 106 30.65 -0.28 13.76
CA LYS A 106 31.01 -1.17 12.64
C LYS A 106 29.92 -2.21 12.35
N ARG A 107 29.20 -2.70 13.37
CA ARG A 107 28.13 -3.69 13.19
C ARG A 107 26.92 -3.05 12.51
N THR A 108 26.63 -1.79 12.87
CA THR A 108 25.56 -1.00 12.24
C THR A 108 25.82 -0.79 10.76
N ILE A 109 27.05 -0.39 10.40
CA ILE A 109 27.43 -0.16 8.99
C ILE A 109 27.31 -1.45 8.18
N LYS A 110 27.87 -2.56 8.68
CA LYS A 110 27.81 -3.86 8.01
C LYS A 110 26.37 -4.31 7.78
N LYS A 111 25.54 -4.25 8.82
CA LYS A 111 24.11 -4.60 8.74
C LYS A 111 23.40 -3.84 7.62
N TRP A 112 23.61 -2.53 7.52
CA TRP A 112 22.92 -1.72 6.52
C TRP A 112 23.42 -1.97 5.10
N ILE A 113 24.70 -2.29 4.92
CA ILE A 113 25.23 -2.71 3.62
C ILE A 113 24.61 -4.04 3.20
N ASP A 114 24.61 -5.03 4.10
CA ASP A 114 24.02 -6.34 3.85
C ASP A 114 22.52 -6.21 3.52
N GLU A 115 21.78 -5.35 4.23
CA GLU A 115 20.37 -5.06 3.95
C GLU A 115 20.19 -4.34 2.60
N LEU A 116 20.98 -3.30 2.30
CA LEU A 116 20.90 -2.58 1.01
C LEU A 116 21.16 -3.52 -0.17
N GLU A 117 22.12 -4.44 -0.05
CA GLU A 117 22.42 -5.43 -1.08
C GLU A 117 21.29 -6.47 -1.20
N ARG A 118 20.81 -7.00 -0.07
CA ARG A 118 19.71 -7.98 -0.04
C ARG A 118 18.43 -7.44 -0.69
N PHE A 119 18.12 -6.16 -0.48
CA PHE A 119 16.96 -5.49 -1.06
C PHE A 119 17.24 -4.91 -2.46
N LYS A 120 18.38 -5.20 -3.09
CA LYS A 120 18.76 -4.71 -4.42
C LYS A 120 18.70 -3.18 -4.53
N CYS A 121 19.10 -2.48 -3.47
CA CYS A 121 19.27 -1.03 -3.45
C CYS A 121 20.69 -0.61 -3.86
N ILE A 122 21.66 -1.52 -3.70
CA ILE A 122 23.03 -1.35 -4.17
C ILE A 122 23.48 -2.61 -4.93
N LYS A 123 24.47 -2.44 -5.81
CA LYS A 123 25.13 -3.51 -6.54
C LYS A 123 26.63 -3.21 -6.61
N TRP A 124 27.45 -4.14 -6.14
CA TRP A 124 28.90 -4.02 -6.22
C TRP A 124 29.38 -4.20 -7.66
N ILE A 125 30.23 -3.29 -8.12
CA ILE A 125 30.92 -3.38 -9.41
C ILE A 125 32.28 -4.02 -9.19
N ASP A 126 33.03 -3.51 -8.21
CA ASP A 126 34.28 -4.07 -7.72
C ASP A 126 34.43 -3.81 -6.21
N HIS A 127 35.60 -4.10 -5.64
CA HIS A 127 35.88 -3.94 -4.20
C HIS A 127 35.75 -2.48 -3.70
N ASN A 128 35.87 -1.49 -4.59
CA ASN A 128 35.92 -0.07 -4.28
C ASN A 128 34.82 0.75 -4.97
N ARG A 129 33.97 0.13 -5.80
CA ARG A 129 32.94 0.79 -6.60
C ARG A 129 31.59 0.11 -6.46
N VAL A 130 30.55 0.92 -6.32
CA VAL A 130 29.18 0.46 -6.10
C VAL A 130 28.20 1.30 -6.91
N GLU A 131 27.23 0.61 -7.52
CA GLU A 131 26.06 1.20 -8.15
C GLU A 131 24.94 1.30 -7.12
N ILE A 132 24.29 2.47 -6.99
CA ILE A 132 23.12 2.69 -6.12
C ILE A 132 21.87 2.83 -7.00
N LEU A 133 21.01 1.82 -6.94
CA LEU A 133 19.86 1.62 -7.83
C LEU A 133 18.73 2.63 -7.57
#